data_AF-A0AAU0R3L4-F1
#
_entry.id   AF-A0AAU0R3L4-F1
#
_cell.length_a   1.000
_cell.length_b   1.000
_cell.length_c   1.000
_cell.angle_alpha   90.00
_cell.angle_beta   90.00
_cell.angle_gamma   90.00
#
_symmetry.space_group_name_H-M   'P 1'
#
loop_
_entity.id
_entity.type
_entity.pdbx_description
1 polymer ?
#
loop_
_entity_poly.entity_id
_entity_poly.type
_entity_poly.pdbx_seq_one_letter_code
_entity_poly.pdbx_strand_id
1 'polypeptide(L)'
;MKNEPSVVLIGIEVNVINGVPSYQWITKNEIPIEREPFPYQKSKFNDETVEPLCEGLYKIITELSHQGFVHSNDDIGLFVNVSNAIWPDIQRYVEALEKGKKAVRPHMTISFENSLPTAQAAIQLGLNGPSTTFADYCGKMYGIGLAHNALVDRLAGLMLVAEIYRAPETDYENFTGRITIAALTNACRLQNYQPLFEIRNWEWENEHDEHLSFSEWIHHCVEGNKGQGVSRLT
;
A
#
# COMPACT_ATOMS: atom_id res chain seq x y z
N MET A 1 -19.27 -18.45 12.16
CA MET A 1 -18.31 -17.50 12.78
C MET A 1 -18.94 -16.12 12.65
N LYS A 2 -18.92 -15.29 13.71
CA LYS A 2 -19.41 -13.91 13.56
C LYS A 2 -18.43 -13.19 12.64
N ASN A 3 -18.92 -12.56 11.57
CA ASN A 3 -18.11 -11.71 10.70
C ASN A 3 -17.57 -10.55 11.55
N GLU A 4 -16.34 -10.69 12.07
CA GLU A 4 -15.69 -9.59 12.76
C GLU A 4 -15.39 -8.52 11.71
N PRO A 5 -15.91 -7.29 11.87
CA PRO A 5 -15.66 -6.24 10.90
C PRO A 5 -14.20 -5.81 10.96
N SER A 6 -13.64 -5.48 9.80
CA SER A 6 -12.35 -4.80 9.74
C SER A 6 -12.57 -3.30 9.65
N VAL A 7 -11.55 -2.53 9.97
CA VAL A 7 -11.60 -1.07 10.01
C VAL A 7 -10.35 -0.51 9.36
N VAL A 8 -10.51 0.61 8.67
CA VAL A 8 -9.37 1.39 8.16
C VAL A 8 -8.98 2.39 9.24
N LEU A 9 -7.74 2.32 9.71
CA LEU A 9 -7.22 3.16 10.78
C LEU A 9 -6.78 4.52 10.22
N ILE A 10 -5.81 4.48 9.30
CA ILE A 10 -5.20 5.63 8.65
C ILE A 10 -4.80 5.25 7.23
N GLY A 11 -4.58 6.26 6.40
CA GLY A 11 -3.89 6.09 5.13
C GLY A 11 -2.91 7.22 4.89
N ILE A 12 -2.10 7.08 3.86
CA ILE A 12 -1.21 8.13 3.36
C ILE A 12 -1.24 8.11 1.84
N GLU A 13 -1.25 9.29 1.25
CA GLU A 13 -1.02 9.48 -0.17
C GLU A 13 0.39 10.03 -0.37
N VAL A 14 1.12 9.44 -1.32
CA VAL A 14 2.46 9.83 -1.73
C VAL A 14 2.41 10.24 -3.19
N ASN A 15 2.45 11.53 -3.45
CA ASN A 15 2.55 12.07 -4.80
C ASN A 15 4.03 12.20 -5.16
N VAL A 16 4.47 11.54 -6.22
CA VAL A 16 5.86 11.53 -6.66
C VAL A 16 5.98 12.25 -8.00
N ILE A 17 6.84 13.26 -8.06
CA ILE A 17 7.15 14.00 -9.29
C ILE A 17 8.65 13.87 -9.53
N ASN A 18 9.01 13.17 -10.61
CA ASN A 18 10.38 12.88 -11.03
C ASN A 18 11.24 12.34 -9.87
N GLY A 19 10.74 11.31 -9.19
CA GLY A 19 11.40 10.66 -8.06
C GLY A 19 11.36 11.46 -6.74
N VAL A 20 10.75 12.64 -6.71
CA VAL A 20 10.62 13.45 -5.49
C VAL A 20 9.26 13.19 -4.83
N PRO A 21 9.21 12.52 -3.66
CA PRO A 21 7.95 12.23 -2.99
C PRO A 21 7.45 13.42 -2.17
N SER A 22 6.12 13.55 -2.12
CA SER A 22 5.39 14.46 -1.24
C SER A 22 4.28 13.67 -0.55
N TYR A 23 4.17 13.82 0.76
CA TYR A 23 3.33 12.98 1.61
C TYR A 23 2.11 13.77 2.08
N GLN A 24 0.96 13.11 2.13
CA GLN A 24 -0.27 13.65 2.69
C GLN A 24 -1.00 12.56 3.47
N TRP A 25 -1.27 12.83 4.75
CA TRP A 25 -2.07 11.93 5.56
C TRP A 25 -3.53 11.88 5.11
N ILE A 26 -4.10 10.68 5.12
CA ILE A 26 -5.53 10.42 5.06
C ILE A 26 -5.95 9.99 6.46
N THR A 27 -6.31 10.95 7.31
CA THR A 27 -6.80 10.65 8.67
C THR A 27 -7.95 11.60 9.07
N LYS A 28 -8.65 11.28 10.16
CA LYS A 28 -9.64 12.18 10.76
C LYS A 28 -9.02 13.32 11.57
N ASN A 29 -7.81 13.12 12.07
CA ASN A 29 -7.07 14.07 12.90
C ASN A 29 -5.91 14.68 12.11
N GLU A 30 -5.48 15.89 12.49
CA GLU A 30 -4.24 16.45 11.96
C GLU A 30 -3.06 15.74 12.62
N ILE A 31 -2.29 15.02 11.82
CA ILE A 31 -1.03 14.39 12.23
C ILE A 31 0.09 15.16 11.53
N PRO A 32 1.06 15.73 12.26
CA PRO A 32 2.24 16.32 11.64
C PRO A 32 2.98 15.28 10.80
N ILE A 33 3.39 15.61 9.58
CA ILE A 33 4.28 14.75 8.81
C ILE A 33 5.69 15.04 9.27
N GLU A 34 6.17 14.26 10.23
CA GLU A 34 7.57 14.32 10.63
C GLU A 34 8.45 13.77 9.49
N ARG A 35 9.55 14.49 9.26
CA ARG A 35 10.57 14.15 8.26
C ARG A 35 11.67 13.30 8.86
N GLU A 36 11.37 12.42 9.82
CA GLU A 36 12.38 11.45 10.20
C GLU A 36 12.70 10.60 8.96
N PRO A 37 13.96 10.61 8.48
CA PRO A 37 14.31 9.91 7.27
C PRO A 37 14.18 8.42 7.51
N PHE A 38 13.43 7.74 6.65
CA PHE A 38 13.47 6.29 6.59
C PHE A 38 14.90 5.86 6.20
N PRO A 39 15.59 5.02 7.00
CA PRO A 39 16.94 4.56 6.68
C PRO A 39 16.91 3.55 5.52
N TYR A 40 16.61 4.03 4.32
CA TYR A 40 16.48 3.23 3.11
C TYR A 40 17.81 2.59 2.74
N GLN A 41 17.83 1.25 2.68
CA GLN A 41 18.96 0.52 2.16
C GLN A 41 18.81 0.35 0.65
N LYS A 42 19.56 1.15 -0.10
CA LYS A 42 19.51 1.14 -1.57
C LYS A 42 19.78 -0.26 -2.12
N SER A 43 18.80 -0.79 -2.84
CA SER A 43 18.86 -2.10 -3.49
C SER A 43 19.66 -2.06 -4.79
N LYS A 44 20.25 -3.20 -5.19
CA LYS A 44 20.83 -3.39 -6.53
C LYS A 44 19.75 -3.55 -7.62
N PHE A 45 18.52 -3.84 -7.22
CA PHE A 45 17.35 -3.97 -8.09
C PHE A 45 16.49 -2.71 -7.91
N ASN A 46 17.04 -1.56 -8.33
CA ASN A 46 16.46 -0.26 -8.03
C ASN A 46 15.14 -0.08 -8.81
N ASP A 47 14.03 -0.22 -8.11
CA ASP A 47 12.73 0.27 -8.57
C ASP A 47 12.45 1.56 -7.80
N GLU A 48 12.23 2.64 -8.53
CA GLU A 48 12.07 3.99 -8.01
C GLU A 48 10.77 4.20 -7.24
N THR A 49 9.85 3.24 -7.29
CA THR A 49 8.66 3.21 -6.46
C THR A 49 8.92 2.67 -5.06
N VAL A 50 9.99 1.88 -4.86
CA VAL A 50 10.25 1.19 -3.60
C VAL A 50 10.56 2.18 -2.48
N GLU A 51 11.42 3.16 -2.73
CA GLU A 51 11.82 4.13 -1.70
C GLU A 51 10.61 4.96 -1.20
N PRO A 52 9.80 5.59 -2.09
CA PRO A 52 8.56 6.25 -1.69
C PRO A 52 7.56 5.32 -1.00
N LEU A 53 7.42 4.08 -1.47
CA LEU A 53 6.53 3.08 -0.85
C LEU A 53 6.99 2.75 0.58
N CYS A 54 8.27 2.41 0.75
CA CYS A 54 8.85 2.07 2.05
C CYS A 54 8.73 3.24 3.04
N GLU A 55 9.02 4.47 2.60
CA GLU A 55 8.89 5.64 3.47
C GLU A 55 7.42 5.87 3.88
N GLY A 56 6.47 5.75 2.94
CA GLY A 56 5.04 5.85 3.26
C GLY A 56 4.57 4.78 4.25
N LEU A 57 4.95 3.52 4.03
CA LEU A 57 4.65 2.41 4.95
C LEU A 57 5.29 2.63 6.33
N TYR A 58 6.56 3.07 6.37
CA TYR A 58 7.27 3.36 7.62
C TYR A 58 6.58 4.46 8.43
N LYS A 59 6.12 5.53 7.78
CA LYS A 59 5.37 6.61 8.45
C LYS A 59 4.09 6.07 9.10
N ILE A 60 3.30 5.27 8.38
CA ILE A 60 2.09 4.62 8.91
C ILE A 60 2.41 3.73 10.12
N ILE A 61 3.40 2.84 9.99
CA ILE A 61 3.77 1.89 11.05
C ILE A 61 4.25 2.65 12.30
N THR A 62 5.10 3.67 12.11
CA THR A 62 5.63 4.49 13.19
C THR A 62 4.52 5.23 13.93
N GLU A 63 3.60 5.85 13.19
CA GLU A 63 2.46 6.56 13.78
C GLU A 63 1.55 5.60 14.59
N LEU A 64 1.22 4.44 14.01
CA LEU A 64 0.43 3.43 14.73
C LEU A 64 1.19 2.87 15.94
N SER A 65 2.52 2.75 15.87
CA SER A 65 3.35 2.35 17.01
C SER A 65 3.34 3.40 18.12
N HIS A 66 3.45 4.69 17.79
CA HIS A 66 3.36 5.79 18.76
C HIS A 66 2.01 5.83 19.49
N GLN A 67 0.94 5.47 18.77
CA GLN A 67 -0.40 5.35 19.33
C GLN A 67 -0.65 4.04 20.08
N GLY A 68 0.33 3.13 20.11
CA GLY A 68 0.26 1.84 20.80
C GLY A 68 -0.54 0.75 20.08
N PHE A 69 -0.77 0.89 18.76
CA PHE A 69 -1.51 -0.08 17.93
C PHE A 69 -0.65 -1.22 17.39
N VAL A 70 0.60 -0.92 17.06
CA VAL A 70 1.55 -1.92 16.56
C VAL A 70 2.27 -2.54 17.74
N HIS A 71 2.13 -3.85 17.90
CA HIS A 71 2.82 -4.62 18.91
C HIS A 71 3.94 -5.47 18.29
N SER A 72 4.95 -5.84 19.09
CA SER A 72 6.09 -6.67 18.64
C SER A 72 5.70 -8.06 18.11
N ASN A 73 4.48 -8.51 18.40
CA ASN A 73 3.95 -9.82 17.99
C ASN A 73 2.94 -9.71 16.83
N ASP A 74 2.68 -8.51 16.31
CA ASP A 74 1.77 -8.37 15.20
C ASP A 74 2.42 -8.89 13.92
N ASP A 75 1.78 -9.88 13.30
CA ASP A 75 2.07 -10.24 11.93
C ASP A 75 1.53 -9.12 11.02
N ILE A 76 2.43 -8.29 10.50
CA ILE A 76 2.10 -7.18 9.60
C ILE A 76 2.17 -7.69 8.16
N GLY A 77 1.03 -7.73 7.47
CA GLY A 77 0.96 -8.11 6.06
C GLY A 77 1.01 -6.89 5.12
N LEU A 78 1.40 -7.13 3.87
CA LEU A 78 1.50 -6.09 2.84
C LEU A 78 0.96 -6.55 1.49
N PHE A 79 -0.14 -5.95 1.06
CA PHE A 79 -0.70 -6.16 -0.26
C PHE A 79 -0.47 -4.93 -1.14
N VAL A 80 0.14 -5.10 -2.30
CA VAL A 80 0.43 -3.97 -3.21
C VAL A 80 -0.17 -4.23 -4.59
N ASN A 81 -0.99 -3.30 -5.05
CA ASN A 81 -1.40 -3.22 -6.45
C ASN A 81 -0.38 -2.40 -7.23
N VAL A 82 0.17 -2.95 -8.30
CA VAL A 82 1.14 -2.29 -9.17
C VAL A 82 0.61 -2.29 -10.59
N SER A 83 0.37 -1.10 -11.14
CA SER A 83 -0.04 -0.96 -12.53
C SER A 83 1.15 -1.23 -13.47
N ASN A 84 1.26 -2.48 -13.95
CA ASN A 84 2.20 -2.97 -14.98
C ASN A 84 3.71 -2.78 -14.78
N ALA A 85 4.46 -3.71 -15.37
CA ALA A 85 5.92 -3.73 -15.35
C ALA A 85 6.51 -2.56 -16.13
N ILE A 86 7.64 -2.04 -15.65
CA ILE A 86 8.34 -0.89 -16.23
C ILE A 86 8.91 -1.30 -17.60
N TRP A 87 8.30 -0.81 -18.69
CA TRP A 87 8.77 -1.00 -20.07
C TRP A 87 10.28 -0.74 -20.25
N PRO A 88 10.90 0.29 -19.62
CA PRO A 88 12.34 0.49 -19.64
C PRO A 88 13.20 -0.69 -19.17
N ASP A 89 12.83 -1.37 -18.09
CA ASP A 89 13.66 -2.46 -17.55
C ASP A 89 13.53 -3.71 -18.41
N ILE A 90 12.36 -3.94 -19.02
CA ILE A 90 12.16 -4.92 -20.07
C ILE A 90 13.02 -4.57 -21.29
N GLN A 91 13.02 -3.31 -21.73
CA GLN A 91 13.82 -2.84 -22.86
C GLN A 91 15.33 -3.03 -22.59
N ARG A 92 15.81 -2.65 -21.41
CA ARG A 92 17.21 -2.87 -20.99
C ARG A 92 17.58 -4.36 -21.01
N TYR A 93 16.66 -5.23 -20.60
CA TYR A 93 16.85 -6.67 -20.67
C TYR A 93 16.92 -7.18 -22.12
N VAL A 94 16.03 -6.70 -23.00
CA VAL A 94 16.04 -7.04 -24.44
C VAL A 94 17.32 -6.57 -25.11
N GLU A 95 17.76 -5.34 -24.88
CA GLU A 95 19.02 -4.81 -25.41
C GLU A 95 20.24 -5.61 -24.92
N ALA A 96 20.21 -6.11 -23.68
CA ALA A 96 21.25 -7.00 -23.17
C ALA A 96 21.21 -8.37 -23.85
N LEU A 97 20.03 -8.91 -24.15
CA LEU A 97 19.87 -10.16 -24.91
C LEU A 97 20.45 -10.05 -26.32
N GLU A 98 20.21 -8.93 -27.01
CA GLU A 98 20.74 -8.65 -28.35
C GLU A 98 22.28 -8.60 -28.37
N LYS A 99 22.90 -8.09 -27.31
CA LYS A 99 24.37 -8.08 -27.11
C LYS A 99 24.95 -9.46 -26.74
N GLY A 100 24.09 -10.46 -26.53
CA GLY A 100 24.43 -11.85 -26.26
C GLY A 100 24.35 -12.25 -24.78
N LYS A 101 24.27 -13.56 -24.53
CA LYS A 101 23.96 -14.16 -23.20
C LYS A 101 24.83 -13.66 -22.03
N LYS A 102 26.08 -13.24 -22.28
CA LYS A 102 27.00 -12.74 -21.23
C LYS A 102 26.70 -11.30 -20.81
N ALA A 103 25.96 -10.54 -21.60
CA ALA A 103 25.53 -9.19 -21.26
C ALA A 103 24.31 -9.17 -20.33
N VAL A 104 23.52 -10.25 -20.33
CA VAL A 104 22.41 -10.44 -19.39
C VAL A 104 22.95 -10.73 -18.00
N ARG A 105 22.60 -9.87 -17.04
CA ARG A 105 22.95 -10.06 -15.62
C ARG A 105 21.77 -10.69 -14.88
N PRO A 106 22.01 -11.58 -13.90
CA PRO A 106 20.92 -12.27 -13.19
C PRO A 106 19.88 -11.35 -12.54
N HIS A 107 20.24 -10.12 -12.18
CA HIS A 107 19.31 -9.17 -11.58
C HIS A 107 18.36 -8.50 -12.57
N MET A 108 18.65 -8.55 -13.87
CA MET A 108 17.83 -7.89 -14.89
C MET A 108 16.46 -8.55 -15.04
N THR A 109 16.33 -9.84 -14.76
CA THR A 109 15.00 -10.51 -14.79
C THR A 109 14.16 -10.12 -13.60
N ILE A 110 14.79 -9.90 -12.44
CA ILE A 110 14.09 -9.51 -11.21
C ILE A 110 13.64 -8.04 -11.27
N SER A 111 14.37 -7.17 -11.97
CA SER A 111 14.08 -5.73 -11.99
C SER A 111 12.75 -5.35 -12.65
N PHE A 112 12.19 -6.19 -13.51
CA PHE A 112 10.88 -5.95 -14.13
C PHE A 112 9.76 -6.83 -13.58
N GLU A 113 10.01 -7.59 -12.50
CA GLU A 113 8.95 -8.35 -11.83
C GLU A 113 8.02 -7.41 -11.06
N ASN A 114 6.72 -7.48 -11.33
CA ASN A 114 5.72 -6.63 -10.66
C ASN A 114 5.73 -6.77 -9.13
N SER A 115 6.17 -7.92 -8.62
CA SER A 115 6.25 -8.17 -7.19
C SER A 115 7.48 -7.57 -6.50
N LEU A 116 8.40 -6.97 -7.26
CA LEU A 116 9.63 -6.41 -6.71
C LEU A 116 9.37 -5.32 -5.64
N PRO A 117 8.47 -4.33 -5.85
CA PRO A 117 8.16 -3.34 -4.81
C PRO A 117 7.64 -3.96 -3.52
N THR A 118 6.71 -4.93 -3.63
CA THR A 118 6.17 -5.64 -2.46
C THR A 118 7.27 -6.39 -1.71
N ALA A 119 8.09 -7.15 -2.42
CA ALA A 119 9.14 -7.96 -1.80
C ALA A 119 10.21 -7.09 -1.13
N GLN A 120 10.64 -6.01 -1.78
CA GLN A 120 11.63 -5.10 -1.19
C GLN A 120 11.07 -4.37 0.02
N ALA A 121 9.84 -3.87 -0.04
CA ALA A 121 9.20 -3.22 1.10
C ALA A 121 9.05 -4.17 2.30
N ALA A 122 8.57 -5.40 2.06
CA ALA A 122 8.46 -6.41 3.10
C ALA A 122 9.81 -6.72 3.76
N ILE A 123 10.87 -6.91 2.96
CA ILE A 123 12.22 -7.18 3.49
C ILE A 123 12.78 -5.98 4.26
N GLN A 124 12.68 -4.77 3.71
CA GLN A 124 13.27 -3.57 4.33
C GLN A 124 12.59 -3.18 5.63
N LEU A 125 11.28 -3.42 5.74
CA LEU A 125 10.49 -3.10 6.93
C LEU A 125 10.34 -4.29 7.89
N GLY A 126 10.88 -5.46 7.54
CA GLY A 126 10.79 -6.66 8.38
C GLY A 126 9.36 -7.19 8.54
N LEU A 127 8.52 -7.04 7.50
CA LEU A 127 7.13 -7.49 7.52
C LEU A 127 7.08 -9.02 7.46
N ASN A 128 6.39 -9.63 8.42
CA ASN A 128 6.32 -11.07 8.65
C ASN A 128 4.93 -11.68 8.36
N GLY A 129 3.92 -10.85 8.11
CA GLY A 129 2.58 -11.29 7.72
C GLY A 129 2.46 -11.60 6.22
N PRO A 130 1.25 -11.98 5.76
CA PRO A 130 0.99 -12.31 4.37
C PRO A 130 1.28 -11.12 3.47
N SER A 131 2.09 -11.34 2.44
CA SER A 131 2.45 -10.32 1.46
C SER A 131 2.14 -10.79 0.05
N THR A 132 1.53 -9.93 -0.77
CA THR A 132 1.17 -10.27 -2.15
C THR A 132 1.17 -9.05 -3.05
N THR A 133 1.27 -9.31 -4.35
CA THR A 133 1.22 -8.31 -5.40
C THR A 133 0.04 -8.59 -6.31
N PHE A 134 -0.71 -7.55 -6.65
CA PHE A 134 -1.73 -7.57 -7.68
C PHE A 134 -1.24 -6.76 -8.89
N ALA A 135 -1.52 -7.28 -10.09
CA ALA A 135 -1.20 -6.62 -11.35
C ALA A 135 -2.49 -6.32 -12.14
N ASP A 136 -2.37 -5.50 -13.19
CA ASP A 136 -3.37 -5.30 -14.24
C ASP A 136 -4.77 -4.85 -13.79
N TYR A 137 -4.84 -3.75 -13.04
CA TYR A 137 -6.12 -3.13 -12.60
C TYR A 137 -6.99 -4.03 -11.71
N CYS A 138 -6.58 -5.27 -11.46
CA CYS A 138 -7.26 -6.21 -10.57
C CYS A 138 -7.03 -5.92 -9.08
N GLY A 139 -6.08 -5.05 -8.73
CA GLY A 139 -5.70 -4.80 -7.35
C GLY A 139 -6.33 -3.60 -6.66
N LYS A 140 -7.33 -2.93 -7.27
CA LYS A 140 -8.02 -1.73 -6.74
C LYS A 140 -8.65 -1.99 -5.35
N MET A 141 -9.98 -1.99 -5.27
CA MET A 141 -10.71 -2.32 -4.05
C MET A 141 -10.53 -3.78 -3.63
N TYR A 142 -10.14 -4.65 -4.55
CA TYR A 142 -9.87 -6.07 -4.30
C TYR A 142 -8.79 -6.30 -3.22
N GLY A 143 -7.75 -5.45 -3.17
CA GLY A 143 -6.71 -5.55 -2.15
C GLY A 143 -7.25 -5.35 -0.72
N ILE A 144 -8.26 -4.50 -0.56
CA ILE A 144 -8.94 -4.28 0.73
C ILE A 144 -9.79 -5.48 1.12
N GLY A 145 -10.51 -6.06 0.18
CA GLY A 145 -11.31 -7.26 0.41
C GLY A 145 -10.46 -8.45 0.87
N LEU A 146 -9.34 -8.70 0.19
CA LEU A 146 -8.42 -9.75 0.60
C LEU A 146 -7.74 -9.44 1.93
N ALA A 147 -7.39 -8.18 2.20
CA ALA A 147 -6.86 -7.77 3.50
C ALA A 147 -7.88 -7.99 4.62
N HIS A 148 -9.16 -7.67 4.39
CA HIS A 148 -10.25 -7.99 5.30
C HIS A 148 -10.32 -9.49 5.59
N ASN A 149 -10.28 -10.33 4.55
CA ASN A 149 -10.29 -11.78 4.71
C ASN A 149 -9.08 -12.28 5.49
N ALA A 150 -7.88 -11.76 5.21
CA ALA A 150 -6.67 -12.12 5.95
C ALA A 150 -6.76 -11.78 7.45
N LEU A 151 -7.41 -10.66 7.79
CA LEU A 151 -7.67 -10.25 9.17
C LEU A 151 -8.73 -11.13 9.85
N VAL A 152 -9.82 -11.46 9.14
CA VAL A 152 -10.89 -12.35 9.63
C VAL A 152 -10.35 -13.76 9.89
N ASP A 153 -9.52 -14.26 8.99
CA ASP A 153 -8.86 -15.57 9.10
C ASP A 153 -7.66 -15.58 10.07
N ARG A 154 -7.38 -14.42 10.70
CA ARG A 154 -6.30 -14.24 11.69
C ARG A 154 -4.90 -14.59 11.15
N LEU A 155 -4.68 -14.32 9.87
CA LEU A 155 -3.37 -14.45 9.22
C LEU A 155 -2.47 -13.24 9.50
N ALA A 156 -3.05 -12.13 9.95
CA ALA A 156 -2.36 -10.89 10.28
C ALA A 156 -3.05 -10.16 11.44
N GLY A 157 -2.28 -9.36 12.19
CA GLY A 157 -2.81 -8.40 13.15
C GLY A 157 -3.08 -7.02 12.54
N LEU A 158 -2.31 -6.69 11.50
CA LEU A 158 -2.37 -5.44 10.73
C LEU A 158 -2.13 -5.77 9.27
N MET A 159 -2.96 -5.23 8.38
CA MET A 159 -2.75 -5.30 6.94
C MET A 159 -2.48 -3.91 6.39
N LEU A 160 -1.41 -3.78 5.62
CA LEU A 160 -1.11 -2.61 4.82
C LEU A 160 -1.51 -2.91 3.37
N VAL A 161 -2.35 -2.06 2.80
CA VAL A 161 -2.79 -2.18 1.40
C VAL A 161 -2.31 -0.94 0.66
N ALA A 162 -1.55 -1.12 -0.41
CA ALA A 162 -1.01 -0.04 -1.22
C ALA A 162 -1.42 -0.17 -2.68
N GLU A 163 -1.67 0.97 -3.34
CA GLU A 163 -1.82 1.07 -4.80
C GLU A 163 -0.74 1.99 -5.34
N ILE A 164 0.01 1.51 -6.34
CA ILE A 164 1.01 2.27 -7.09
C ILE A 164 0.42 2.56 -8.47
N TYR A 165 0.10 3.83 -8.70
CA TYR A 165 -0.33 4.37 -9.96
C TYR A 165 0.82 5.11 -10.65
N ARG A 166 1.20 4.68 -11.85
CA ARG A 166 2.20 5.37 -12.70
C ARG A 166 1.50 6.30 -13.68
N ALA A 167 2.00 7.52 -13.83
CA ALA A 167 1.44 8.45 -14.81
C ALA A 167 1.82 8.04 -16.26
N PRO A 168 0.85 8.05 -17.20
CA PRO A 168 1.01 7.46 -18.54
C PRO A 168 1.96 8.21 -19.49
N GLU A 169 2.26 9.49 -19.23
CA GLU A 169 3.08 10.36 -20.10
C GLU A 169 4.49 10.62 -19.56
N THR A 170 5.01 9.70 -18.75
CA THR A 170 6.32 9.88 -18.13
C THR A 170 7.42 9.37 -19.06
N ASP A 171 8.57 10.03 -19.03
CA ASP A 171 9.80 9.67 -19.74
C ASP A 171 10.41 8.34 -19.25
N TYR A 172 9.73 7.67 -18.31
CA TYR A 172 10.05 6.38 -17.70
C TYR A 172 11.43 6.27 -17.04
N GLU A 173 12.23 7.35 -17.06
CA GLU A 173 13.51 7.42 -16.38
C GLU A 173 13.37 7.72 -14.89
N ASN A 174 12.37 8.50 -14.49
CA ASN A 174 12.06 8.77 -13.09
C ASN A 174 10.59 8.45 -12.81
N PHE A 175 10.32 7.79 -11.68
CA PHE A 175 8.94 7.55 -11.24
C PHE A 175 8.21 8.87 -11.03
N THR A 176 7.14 9.06 -11.79
CA THR A 176 6.12 10.07 -11.57
C THR A 176 4.78 9.38 -11.48
N GLY A 177 4.03 9.67 -10.43
CA GLY A 177 2.80 8.97 -10.12
C GLY A 177 2.36 9.18 -8.69
N ARG A 178 1.52 8.25 -8.23
CA ARG A 178 0.91 8.30 -6.91
C ARG A 178 0.96 6.94 -6.25
N ILE A 179 1.28 6.92 -4.96
CA ILE A 179 1.15 5.74 -4.11
C ILE A 179 0.12 6.06 -3.04
N THR A 180 -0.90 5.24 -2.91
CA THR A 180 -1.91 5.38 -1.85
C THR A 180 -1.82 4.16 -0.96
N ILE A 181 -1.71 4.35 0.35
CA ILE A 181 -1.56 3.27 1.33
C ILE A 181 -2.65 3.41 2.40
N ALA A 182 -3.24 2.31 2.80
CA ALA A 182 -4.17 2.23 3.92
C ALA A 182 -3.77 1.13 4.91
N ALA A 183 -3.99 1.40 6.20
CA ALA A 183 -3.77 0.45 7.28
C ALA A 183 -5.10 -0.08 7.80
N LEU A 184 -5.22 -1.41 7.89
CA LEU A 184 -6.44 -2.11 8.26
C LEU A 184 -6.20 -3.07 9.42
N THR A 185 -7.16 -3.14 10.34
CA THR A 185 -7.16 -4.14 11.43
C THR A 185 -8.58 -4.59 11.75
N ASN A 186 -8.72 -5.54 12.67
CA ASN A 186 -10.02 -5.97 13.18
C ASN A 186 -10.58 -4.93 14.16
N ALA A 187 -11.89 -4.64 14.08
CA ALA A 187 -12.55 -3.66 14.94
C ALA A 187 -12.41 -3.98 16.45
N CYS A 188 -12.31 -5.25 16.80
CA CYS A 188 -12.11 -5.69 18.19
C CYS A 188 -10.78 -5.21 18.80
N ARG A 189 -9.82 -4.81 17.95
CA ARG A 189 -8.52 -4.26 18.37
C ARG A 189 -8.53 -2.76 18.59
N LEU A 190 -9.63 -2.06 18.27
CA LEU A 190 -9.65 -0.59 18.20
C LEU A 190 -9.40 0.16 19.51
N GLN A 191 -9.44 -0.49 20.68
CA GLN A 191 -9.27 0.17 21.99
C GLN A 191 -9.95 1.57 22.04
N ASN A 192 -9.19 2.66 21.91
CA ASN A 192 -9.65 4.06 21.92
C ASN A 192 -9.52 4.82 20.59
N TYR A 193 -9.14 4.14 19.51
CA TYR A 193 -8.88 4.77 18.23
C TYR A 193 -10.14 4.90 17.41
N GLN A 194 -10.31 6.07 16.81
CA GLN A 194 -11.40 6.29 15.87
C GLN A 194 -10.93 5.89 14.47
N PRO A 195 -11.46 4.80 13.89
CA PRO A 195 -11.13 4.44 12.52
C PRO A 195 -11.66 5.51 11.55
N LEU A 196 -11.05 5.59 10.37
CA LEU A 196 -11.58 6.34 9.23
C LEU A 196 -13.00 5.86 8.91
N PHE A 197 -13.15 4.56 8.70
CA PHE A 197 -14.42 3.89 8.43
C PHE A 197 -14.33 2.39 8.71
N GLU A 198 -15.49 1.76 8.81
CA GLU A 198 -15.64 0.32 9.04
C GLU A 198 -15.98 -0.39 7.72
N ILE A 199 -15.43 -1.60 7.55
CA ILE A 199 -15.70 -2.50 6.46
C ILE A 199 -16.53 -3.66 7.01
N ARG A 200 -17.82 -3.68 6.64
CA ARG A 200 -18.77 -4.74 7.02
C ARG A 200 -19.13 -5.56 5.80
N ASN A 201 -19.09 -6.89 5.94
CA ASN A 201 -19.52 -7.85 4.92
C ASN A 201 -18.95 -7.49 3.54
N TRP A 202 -17.63 -7.67 3.37
CA TRP A 202 -17.03 -7.53 2.05
C TRP A 202 -17.55 -8.63 1.13
N GLU A 203 -18.58 -8.31 0.37
CA GLU A 203 -19.08 -9.14 -0.71
C GLU A 203 -18.41 -8.74 -2.03
N TRP A 204 -18.13 -9.75 -2.86
CA TRP A 204 -17.56 -9.60 -4.22
C TRP A 204 -18.39 -8.61 -5.07
N GLU A 205 -19.68 -8.42 -4.79
CA GLU A 205 -20.53 -7.48 -5.53
C GLU A 205 -20.27 -5.99 -5.21
N ASN A 206 -19.49 -5.67 -4.17
CA ASN A 206 -19.01 -4.29 -3.92
C ASN A 206 -17.89 -3.86 -4.91
N GLU A 207 -17.50 -4.74 -5.84
CA GLU A 207 -16.36 -4.58 -6.76
C GLU A 207 -16.62 -3.67 -7.96
N HIS A 208 -17.84 -3.20 -8.20
CA HIS A 208 -18.23 -2.66 -9.51
C HIS A 208 -18.45 -1.15 -9.56
N ASP A 209 -17.60 -0.35 -8.92
CA ASP A 209 -17.32 0.97 -9.48
C ASP A 209 -15.94 0.96 -10.13
N GLU A 210 -15.89 0.40 -11.34
CA GLU A 210 -14.67 0.30 -12.16
C GLU A 210 -14.03 1.68 -12.41
N HIS A 211 -14.77 2.77 -12.17
CA HIS A 211 -14.34 4.14 -12.44
C HIS A 211 -13.58 4.79 -11.28
N LEU A 212 -13.65 4.26 -10.05
CA LEU A 212 -12.96 4.84 -8.89
C LEU A 212 -11.58 4.20 -8.69
N SER A 213 -10.55 5.04 -8.56
CA SER A 213 -9.23 4.66 -8.06
C SER A 213 -9.25 4.36 -6.56
N PHE A 214 -8.23 3.67 -6.03
CA PHE A 214 -8.15 3.36 -4.61
C PHE A 214 -8.14 4.63 -3.74
N SER A 215 -7.42 5.66 -4.18
CA SER A 215 -7.42 6.99 -3.54
C SER A 215 -8.83 7.59 -3.49
N GLU A 216 -9.51 7.68 -4.64
CA GLU A 216 -10.86 8.27 -4.71
C GLU A 216 -11.85 7.50 -3.83
N TRP A 217 -11.77 6.17 -3.81
CA TRP A 217 -12.62 5.34 -2.97
C TRP A 217 -12.38 5.60 -1.48
N ILE A 218 -11.13 5.66 -1.01
CA ILE A 218 -10.81 5.96 0.39
C ILE A 218 -11.35 7.35 0.76
N HIS A 219 -11.11 8.35 -0.08
CA HIS A 219 -11.58 9.71 0.16
C HIS A 219 -13.10 9.79 0.22
N HIS A 220 -13.80 9.12 -0.71
CA HIS A 220 -15.25 9.01 -0.70
C HIS A 220 -15.78 8.35 0.59
N CYS A 221 -15.15 7.27 1.05
CA CYS A 221 -15.52 6.60 2.30
C CYS A 221 -15.30 7.49 3.53
N VAL A 222 -14.23 8.28 3.55
CA VAL A 222 -13.96 9.24 4.63
C VAL A 222 -15.00 10.36 4.63
N GLU A 223 -15.36 10.90 3.46
CA GLU A 223 -16.34 11.98 3.33
C GLU A 223 -17.78 11.53 3.65
N GLY A 224 -18.21 10.37 3.13
CA GLY A 224 -19.53 9.80 3.42
C GLY A 224 -19.75 9.55 4.92
N ASN A 225 -18.68 9.24 5.66
CA ASN A 225 -18.74 9.04 7.11
C ASN A 225 -18.66 10.33 7.93
N LYS A 226 -18.35 11.50 7.33
CA LYS A 226 -18.49 12.80 8.04
C LYS A 226 -19.95 13.18 8.28
N GLY A 227 -20.89 12.60 7.53
CA GLY A 227 -22.34 12.82 7.69
C GLY A 227 -23.03 11.89 8.71
N GLN A 228 -22.38 10.79 9.10
CA GLN A 228 -22.87 9.90 10.17
C GLN A 228 -22.25 10.33 11.50
N GLY A 229 -22.70 11.50 11.97
CA GLY A 229 -22.51 11.87 13.37
C GLY A 229 -22.99 10.72 14.25
N VAL A 230 -22.12 10.30 15.18
CA VAL A 230 -22.46 9.42 16.30
C VAL A 230 -23.83 9.83 16.82
N SER A 231 -24.85 9.03 16.50
CA SER A 231 -26.16 9.20 17.10
C SER A 231 -25.94 9.05 18.59
N ARG A 232 -26.06 10.18 19.31
CA ARG A 232 -26.02 10.20 20.76
C ARG A 232 -27.05 9.19 21.23
N LEU A 233 -26.58 8.14 21.88
CA LEU A 233 -27.41 7.29 22.71
C LEU A 233 -28.08 8.19 23.76
N THR A 234 -29.38 8.44 23.57
CA THR A 234 -30.33 8.73 24.65
C THR A 234 -30.80 7.42 25.23
#